data_AF-K1ZXX2-F1
#
_entry.id   AF-K1ZXX2-F1
#
_cell.length_a   1.000
_cell.length_b   1.000
_cell.length_c   1.000
_cell.angle_alpha   90.00
_cell.angle_beta   90.00
_cell.angle_gamma   90.00
#
_symmetry.space_group_name_H-M   'P 1'
#
loop_
_entity.id
_entity.type
_entity.pdbx_description
1 polymer ?
#
loop_
_entity_poly.entity_id
_entity_poly.type
_entity_poly.pdbx_seq_one_letter_code
_entity_poly.pdbx_strand_id
1 'polypeptide(L)'
;MGFEGDRLINFAIDTPTSTPGLDQNGKPLKEGVKNLGQVTANGGAIWVSAAAAESVLDHSINMQGIAEVRSVAEKNGEIILSSDSMQGVVSVSGTLDASGKISGQRGGEINITGYNILLDTPTVLDVSGDIKGGNINVGGNYQGKGLLPHANATVLMPKATLLADALTGGDGGQVVLWSDNVTRAYGNISAKG
;
A
#
# COMPACT_ATOMS: atom_id res chain seq x y z
N MET A 1 26.89 0.24 24.81
CA MET A 1 25.47 -0.07 24.53
C MET A 1 24.83 1.23 24.08
N GLY A 2 24.35 1.27 22.84
CA GLY A 2 23.69 2.43 22.26
C GLY A 2 23.00 1.96 21.00
N PHE A 3 21.67 1.80 21.07
CA PHE A 3 20.81 1.56 19.93
C PHE A 3 20.20 2.91 19.55
N GLU A 4 20.89 3.65 18.69
CA GLU A 4 20.28 4.69 17.88
C GLU A 4 20.01 4.10 16.51
N GLY A 5 18.79 4.26 15.98
CA GLY A 5 18.60 4.08 14.55
C GLY A 5 17.24 3.64 14.00
N ASP A 6 16.13 3.72 14.72
CA ASP A 6 14.81 3.56 14.08
C ASP A 6 14.51 4.81 13.23
N ARG A 7 15.00 4.82 11.99
CA ARG A 7 14.73 5.85 10.98
C ARG A 7 13.48 5.44 10.20
N LEU A 8 12.32 5.60 10.82
CA LEU A 8 11.04 5.60 10.12
C LEU A 8 11.04 6.78 9.14
N ILE A 9 10.81 6.53 7.85
CA ILE A 9 10.42 7.60 6.93
C ILE A 9 8.91 7.76 7.09
N ASN A 10 8.51 8.55 8.10
CA ASN A 10 7.12 8.92 8.29
C ASN A 10 6.76 10.00 7.27
N PHE A 11 6.01 9.63 6.23
CA PHE A 11 5.08 10.55 5.57
C PHE A 11 3.74 10.46 6.28
N ALA A 12 3.74 10.79 7.56
CA ALA A 12 2.54 10.82 8.35
C ALA A 12 2.00 12.25 8.38
N ILE A 13 0.82 12.48 7.82
CA ILE A 13 -0.06 13.52 8.35
C ILE A 13 -0.68 12.88 9.60
N ASP A 14 0.11 12.78 10.68
CA ASP A 14 -0.18 11.90 11.82
C ASP A 14 -1.14 12.49 12.86
N THR A 15 -1.98 13.42 12.44
CA THR A 15 -3.14 13.84 13.21
C THR A 15 -4.26 14.13 12.23
N PRO A 16 -5.53 13.90 12.58
CA PRO A 16 -6.61 14.67 11.99
C PRO A 16 -6.32 16.14 12.35
N THR A 17 -5.45 16.80 11.58
CA THR A 17 -5.29 18.23 11.69
C THR A 17 -6.58 18.80 11.17
N SER A 18 -7.31 19.52 12.02
CA SER A 18 -8.41 20.42 11.63
C SER A 18 -7.95 21.57 10.70
N THR A 19 -6.76 21.44 10.12
CA THR A 19 -6.12 22.36 9.20
C THR A 19 -5.83 21.56 7.92
N PRO A 20 -6.41 21.94 6.77
CA PRO A 20 -6.04 21.37 5.48
C PRO A 20 -4.52 21.53 5.27
N GLY A 21 -3.85 20.50 4.75
CA GLY A 21 -2.46 20.66 4.29
C GLY A 21 -2.39 21.82 3.30
N LEU A 22 -1.30 22.58 3.25
CA LEU A 22 -1.17 23.75 2.36
C LEU A 22 -0.28 23.43 1.16
N ASP A 23 -0.59 23.97 -0.01
CA ASP A 23 0.29 23.90 -1.19
C ASP A 23 1.53 24.80 -1.02
N GLN A 24 2.43 24.75 -2.00
CA GLN A 24 3.64 25.59 -2.05
C GLN A 24 3.37 27.11 -2.03
N ASN A 25 2.11 27.53 -2.18
CA ASN A 25 1.65 28.92 -2.16
C ASN A 25 0.79 29.23 -0.91
N GLY A 26 0.72 28.33 0.07
CA GLY A 26 -0.06 28.53 1.30
C GLY A 26 -1.57 28.34 1.14
N LYS A 27 -2.04 27.72 0.05
CA LYS A 27 -3.46 27.43 -0.18
C LYS A 27 -3.85 26.05 0.35
N PRO A 28 -5.02 25.87 0.98
CA PRO A 28 -5.54 24.56 1.34
C PRO A 28 -5.53 23.56 0.18
N LEU A 29 -4.80 22.46 0.36
CA LEU A 29 -4.86 21.25 -0.45
C LEU A 29 -6.27 20.71 -0.35
N LYS A 30 -6.94 20.60 -1.50
CA LYS A 30 -8.27 19.99 -1.60
C LYS A 30 -8.22 18.46 -1.53
N GLU A 31 -7.03 17.85 -1.53
CA GLU A 31 -6.82 16.44 -1.85
C GLU A 31 -5.72 15.78 -1.00
N GLY A 32 -5.76 14.44 -0.94
CA GLY A 32 -4.96 13.57 -0.08
C GLY A 32 -3.46 13.46 -0.40
N VAL A 33 -2.81 12.40 0.11
CA VAL A 33 -1.36 12.20 0.02
C VAL A 33 -0.95 11.65 -1.34
N LYS A 34 -0.18 12.43 -2.11
CA LYS A 34 0.34 12.03 -3.42
C LYS A 34 1.87 11.94 -3.39
N ASN A 35 2.42 10.74 -3.62
CA ASN A 35 3.86 10.54 -3.74
C ASN A 35 4.25 10.15 -5.18
N LEU A 36 4.89 11.10 -5.88
CA LEU A 36 5.35 10.92 -7.25
C LEU A 36 6.82 10.45 -7.36
N GLY A 37 7.53 10.34 -6.23
CA GLY A 37 8.96 10.02 -6.17
C GLY A 37 9.25 8.61 -5.64
N GLN A 38 10.54 8.27 -5.60
CA GLN A 38 11.04 7.01 -5.01
C GLN A 38 11.18 7.16 -3.50
N VAL A 39 10.50 6.30 -2.73
CA VAL A 39 10.72 6.15 -1.28
C VAL A 39 11.59 4.91 -1.07
N THR A 40 12.67 5.03 -0.33
CA THR A 40 13.57 3.89 -0.03
C THR A 40 13.80 3.79 1.46
N ALA A 41 13.53 2.63 2.04
CA ALA A 41 13.86 2.32 3.43
C ALA A 41 14.80 1.11 3.50
N ASN A 42 15.86 1.22 4.30
CA ASN A 42 16.89 0.19 4.44
C ASN A 42 16.52 -0.79 5.58
N GLY A 43 15.41 -1.52 5.43
CA GLY A 43 15.00 -2.60 6.34
C GLY A 43 14.09 -2.15 7.49
N GLY A 44 13.08 -1.32 7.21
CA GLY A 44 12.07 -0.89 8.17
C GLY A 44 10.88 -0.22 7.47
N ALA A 45 9.71 -0.21 8.12
CA ALA A 45 8.42 -0.01 7.45
C ALA A 45 8.24 1.34 6.75
N ILE A 46 7.52 1.31 5.61
CA ILE A 46 7.12 2.51 4.87
C ILE A 46 5.62 2.72 5.03
N TRP A 47 5.25 3.81 5.70
CA TRP A 47 3.86 4.20 5.92
C TRP A 47 3.48 5.38 5.03
N VAL A 48 2.43 5.19 4.23
CA VAL A 48 1.78 6.26 3.47
C VAL A 48 0.30 6.28 3.83
N SER A 49 -0.12 7.29 4.59
CA SER A 49 -1.51 7.45 5.04
C SER A 49 -2.15 8.72 4.50
N ALA A 50 -3.37 8.61 3.93
CA ALA A 50 -4.19 9.77 3.56
C ALA A 50 -5.41 9.86 4.49
N ALA A 51 -5.43 10.85 5.39
CA ALA A 51 -6.57 11.14 6.27
C ALA A 51 -7.59 12.09 5.60
N ALA A 52 -8.88 11.83 5.77
CA ALA A 52 -9.98 12.72 5.37
C ALA A 52 -10.36 13.65 6.55
N ALA A 53 -10.66 14.93 6.29
CA ALA A 53 -10.90 15.97 7.30
C ALA A 53 -12.39 16.10 7.72
N GLU A 54 -12.78 15.57 8.88
CA GLU A 54 -14.18 15.33 9.28
C GLU A 54 -15.08 16.55 9.63
N SER A 55 -14.83 17.80 9.18
CA SER A 55 -15.65 18.94 9.68
C SER A 55 -15.92 20.04 8.67
N VAL A 56 -17.17 20.10 8.16
CA VAL A 56 -18.05 21.28 8.26
C VAL A 56 -19.50 20.78 8.21
N LEU A 57 -20.29 21.04 9.27
CA LEU A 57 -21.74 20.88 9.19
C LEU A 57 -22.28 21.67 7.99
N ASP A 58 -23.16 21.02 7.25
CA ASP A 58 -24.12 21.58 6.29
C ASP A 58 -23.70 21.80 4.83
N HIS A 59 -22.52 21.36 4.39
CA HIS A 59 -22.28 21.19 2.95
C HIS A 59 -21.54 19.88 2.68
N SER A 60 -22.11 19.06 1.79
CA SER A 60 -21.54 17.80 1.28
C SER A 60 -20.12 18.01 0.74
N ILE A 61 -19.12 17.91 1.60
CA ILE A 61 -17.71 17.85 1.20
C ILE A 61 -17.39 16.38 0.94
N ASN A 62 -17.34 16.04 -0.35
CA ASN A 62 -16.87 14.75 -0.85
C ASN A 62 -15.36 14.67 -0.62
N MET A 63 -14.94 14.05 0.48
CA MET A 63 -13.53 13.91 0.85
C MET A 63 -12.94 12.62 0.27
N GLN A 64 -12.55 12.67 -1.00
CA GLN A 64 -11.78 11.59 -1.61
C GLN A 64 -10.30 11.82 -1.32
N GLY A 65 -9.75 11.13 -0.31
CA GLY A 65 -8.30 10.96 -0.20
C GLY A 65 -7.83 10.06 -1.34
N ILE A 66 -6.88 10.52 -2.15
CA ILE A 66 -6.22 9.72 -3.18
C ILE A 66 -4.79 9.47 -2.72
N ALA A 67 -4.40 8.20 -2.55
CA ALA A 67 -3.01 7.79 -2.39
C ALA A 67 -2.45 7.29 -3.73
N GLU A 68 -1.63 8.11 -4.42
CA GLU A 68 -0.89 7.74 -5.64
C GLU A 68 0.58 7.45 -5.27
N VAL A 69 1.05 6.24 -5.58
CA VAL A 69 2.42 5.80 -5.30
C VAL A 69 3.06 5.23 -6.58
N ARG A 70 4.23 5.77 -6.94
CA ARG A 70 4.97 5.38 -8.17
C ARG A 70 6.17 4.48 -7.93
N SER A 71 6.93 4.66 -6.86
CA SER A 71 7.99 3.72 -6.50
C SER A 71 8.33 3.71 -5.01
N VAL A 72 8.36 2.50 -4.42
CA VAL A 72 8.79 2.25 -3.06
C VAL A 72 9.71 1.02 -3.06
N ALA A 73 10.88 1.11 -2.43
CA ALA A 73 11.82 0.01 -2.30
C ALA A 73 12.20 -0.22 -0.83
N GLU A 74 11.87 -1.40 -0.32
CA GLU A 74 12.22 -1.89 1.01
C GLU A 74 12.78 -3.31 0.91
N LYS A 75 13.86 -3.63 1.63
CA LYS A 75 14.47 -4.96 1.60
C LYS A 75 14.02 -5.78 2.82
N ASN A 76 13.28 -6.87 2.60
CA ASN A 76 12.72 -7.74 3.65
C ASN A 76 11.80 -7.03 4.65
N GLY A 77 11.01 -6.07 4.19
CA GLY A 77 10.28 -5.17 5.07
C GLY A 77 8.81 -5.00 4.73
N GLU A 78 8.13 -4.09 5.42
CA GLU A 78 6.68 -3.93 5.40
C GLU A 78 6.27 -2.58 4.79
N ILE A 79 5.59 -2.62 3.65
CA ILE A 79 5.01 -1.43 3.02
C ILE A 79 3.53 -1.37 3.35
N ILE A 80 3.09 -0.27 3.96
CA ILE A 80 1.69 -0.05 4.32
C ILE A 80 1.18 1.21 3.61
N LEU A 81 0.19 1.01 2.75
CA LEU A 81 -0.61 2.07 2.16
C LEU A 81 -2.00 2.03 2.76
N SER A 82 -2.43 3.12 3.39
CA SER A 82 -3.74 3.19 4.03
C SER A 82 -4.45 4.49 3.68
N SER A 83 -5.72 4.40 3.30
CA SER A 83 -6.64 5.53 3.27
C SER A 83 -7.85 5.24 4.16
N ASP A 84 -8.69 6.25 4.33
CA ASP A 84 -9.94 6.14 5.08
C ASP A 84 -10.78 4.94 4.61
N SER A 85 -11.25 4.15 5.57
CA SER A 85 -11.97 2.90 5.30
C SER A 85 -13.44 3.09 4.89
N MET A 86 -14.00 4.30 5.03
CA MET A 86 -15.41 4.60 4.73
C MET A 86 -15.59 5.31 3.39
N GLN A 87 -14.60 6.09 2.94
CA GLN A 87 -14.67 6.87 1.70
C GLN A 87 -13.33 7.05 0.96
N GLY A 88 -12.21 6.58 1.53
CA GLY A 88 -10.88 6.76 0.95
C GLY A 88 -10.64 5.95 -0.32
N VAL A 89 -9.89 6.52 -1.28
CA VAL A 89 -9.51 5.86 -2.53
C VAL A 89 -8.00 5.66 -2.57
N VAL A 90 -7.54 4.44 -2.79
CA VAL A 90 -6.12 4.15 -3.04
C VAL A 90 -5.94 3.80 -4.51
N SER A 91 -5.04 4.50 -5.19
CA SER A 91 -4.72 4.24 -6.59
C SER A 91 -3.22 4.02 -6.74
N VAL A 92 -2.79 2.77 -6.87
CA VAL A 92 -1.37 2.47 -7.10
C VAL A 92 -1.11 2.45 -8.59
N SER A 93 -0.04 3.11 -9.02
CA SER A 93 0.45 3.07 -10.40
C SER A 93 1.96 3.16 -10.37
N GLY A 94 2.63 2.00 -10.36
CA GLY A 94 4.09 1.92 -10.28
C GLY A 94 4.54 0.75 -9.41
N THR A 95 5.76 0.80 -8.88
CA THR A 95 6.38 -0.35 -8.20
C THR A 95 6.37 -0.21 -6.69
N LEU A 96 5.84 -1.19 -5.96
CA LEU A 96 6.14 -1.39 -4.54
C LEU A 96 6.97 -2.67 -4.43
N ASP A 97 8.23 -2.54 -4.05
CA ASP A 97 9.18 -3.64 -3.93
C ASP A 97 9.54 -3.85 -2.45
N ALA A 98 9.01 -4.92 -1.86
CA ALA A 98 9.38 -5.43 -0.55
C ALA A 98 10.10 -6.80 -0.68
N SER A 99 10.76 -7.06 -1.82
CA SER A 99 11.38 -8.34 -2.12
C SER A 99 12.65 -8.61 -1.31
N GLY A 100 12.91 -9.90 -1.05
CA GLY A 100 14.08 -10.40 -0.36
C GLY A 100 14.91 -11.31 -1.25
N LYS A 101 15.62 -10.72 -2.22
CA LYS A 101 16.28 -11.46 -3.33
C LYS A 101 17.71 -11.90 -3.05
N ILE A 102 18.32 -11.53 -1.92
CA ILE A 102 19.66 -12.00 -1.55
C ILE A 102 19.55 -13.43 -1.03
N SER A 103 20.60 -14.23 -1.23
CA SER A 103 20.62 -15.63 -0.79
C SER A 103 20.18 -15.80 0.68
N GLY A 104 19.24 -16.71 0.92
CA GLY A 104 18.62 -16.99 2.22
C GLY A 104 17.52 -16.03 2.66
N GLN A 105 17.22 -14.99 1.88
CA GLN A 105 16.19 -14.01 2.24
C GLN A 105 14.79 -14.47 1.85
N ARG A 106 13.81 -13.85 2.50
CA ARG A 106 12.37 -14.09 2.31
C ARG A 106 11.73 -12.78 1.87
N GLY A 107 10.66 -12.88 1.09
CA GLY A 107 9.84 -11.74 0.76
C GLY A 107 9.26 -11.05 2.00
N GLY A 108 9.10 -9.73 1.93
CA GLY A 108 8.45 -8.92 2.95
C GLY A 108 6.93 -8.93 2.84
N GLU A 109 6.30 -7.82 3.27
CA GLU A 109 4.86 -7.67 3.29
C GLU A 109 4.40 -6.35 2.67
N ILE A 110 3.30 -6.39 1.92
CA ILE A 110 2.64 -5.20 1.38
C ILE A 110 1.17 -5.23 1.80
N ASN A 111 0.74 -4.22 2.56
CA ASN A 111 -0.62 -4.04 3.04
C ASN A 111 -1.23 -2.77 2.41
N ILE A 112 -2.30 -2.91 1.63
CA ILE A 112 -2.99 -1.80 0.96
C ILE A 112 -4.45 -1.79 1.43
N THR A 113 -4.87 -0.71 2.09
CA THR A 113 -6.21 -0.56 2.67
C THR A 113 -6.84 0.78 2.32
N GLY A 114 -8.16 0.80 2.17
CA GLY A 114 -8.97 1.96 1.81
C GLY A 114 -10.36 1.52 1.37
N TYR A 115 -11.32 2.44 1.28
CA TYR A 115 -12.69 2.10 0.89
C TYR A 115 -12.79 1.58 -0.56
N ASN A 116 -12.13 2.24 -1.52
CA ASN A 116 -11.97 1.71 -2.88
C ASN A 116 -10.50 1.66 -3.27
N ILE A 117 -10.06 0.57 -3.90
CA ILE A 117 -8.66 0.37 -4.27
C ILE A 117 -8.55 0.01 -5.75
N LEU A 118 -7.71 0.75 -6.47
CA LEU A 118 -7.33 0.51 -7.85
C LEU A 118 -5.82 0.25 -7.91
N LEU A 119 -5.44 -0.94 -8.38
CA LEU A 119 -4.08 -1.24 -8.80
C LEU A 119 -4.02 -1.05 -10.32
N ASP A 120 -3.64 0.15 -10.75
CA ASP A 120 -3.66 0.58 -12.15
C ASP A 120 -2.40 0.10 -12.89
N THR A 121 -2.34 0.28 -14.21
CA THR A 121 -1.12 0.02 -15.00
C THR A 121 -0.17 1.21 -14.91
N PRO A 122 1.16 1.01 -14.69
CA PRO A 122 1.90 -0.25 -14.71
C PRO A 122 2.25 -0.78 -13.30
N THR A 123 1.26 -1.09 -12.46
CA THR A 123 1.53 -1.55 -11.08
C THR A 123 2.31 -2.84 -11.03
N VAL A 124 3.36 -2.85 -10.20
CA VAL A 124 4.12 -4.04 -9.81
C VAL A 124 4.23 -4.06 -8.29
N LEU A 125 3.60 -5.02 -7.63
CA LEU A 125 3.86 -5.30 -6.22
C LEU A 125 4.75 -6.54 -6.14
N ASP A 126 5.95 -6.41 -5.60
CA ASP A 126 6.92 -7.50 -5.54
C ASP A 126 7.33 -7.79 -4.09
N VAL A 127 6.86 -8.93 -3.59
CA VAL A 127 7.26 -9.54 -2.32
C VAL A 127 7.94 -10.89 -2.57
N SER A 128 8.60 -11.08 -3.72
CA SER A 128 9.33 -12.33 -3.98
C SER A 128 10.51 -12.47 -3.02
N GLY A 129 10.91 -13.70 -2.70
CA GLY A 129 12.09 -13.97 -1.88
C GLY A 129 12.97 -15.07 -2.46
N ASP A 130 14.22 -15.16 -2.00
CA ASP A 130 15.13 -16.23 -2.43
C ASP A 130 14.59 -17.61 -2.04
N ILE A 131 14.34 -17.81 -0.72
CA ILE A 131 13.93 -19.11 -0.15
C ILE A 131 12.44 -19.21 0.23
N LYS A 132 11.71 -18.09 0.19
CA LYS A 132 10.27 -18.02 0.48
C LYS A 132 9.67 -16.73 -0.03
N GLY A 133 8.52 -16.80 -0.71
CA GLY A 133 7.73 -15.61 -1.04
C GLY A 133 7.12 -14.92 0.18
N GLY A 134 6.83 -13.63 0.04
CA GLY A 134 6.21 -12.78 1.05
C GLY A 134 4.70 -12.66 0.92
N ASN A 135 4.11 -11.63 1.55
CA ASN A 135 2.65 -11.46 1.60
C ASN A 135 2.19 -10.15 0.95
N ILE A 136 1.14 -10.21 0.14
CA ILE A 136 0.42 -9.05 -0.38
C ILE A 136 -1.03 -9.13 0.09
N ASN A 137 -1.50 -8.13 0.84
CA ASN A 137 -2.91 -7.98 1.20
C ASN A 137 -3.46 -6.67 0.61
N VAL A 138 -4.49 -6.77 -0.21
CA VAL A 138 -5.14 -5.62 -0.86
C VAL A 138 -6.62 -5.62 -0.51
N GLY A 139 -7.06 -4.59 0.21
CA GLY A 139 -8.45 -4.39 0.61
C GLY A 139 -8.94 -5.29 1.74
N GLY A 140 -8.07 -6.05 2.38
CA GLY A 140 -8.40 -6.87 3.53
C GLY A 140 -7.57 -8.14 3.61
N ASN A 141 -7.72 -8.85 4.72
CA ASN A 141 -7.10 -10.16 4.90
C ASN A 141 -7.87 -11.27 4.18
N TYR A 142 -7.30 -12.47 4.12
CA TYR A 142 -7.91 -13.64 3.48
C TYR A 142 -9.33 -13.88 3.98
N GLN A 143 -10.29 -13.96 3.05
CA GLN A 143 -11.71 -14.13 3.34
C GLN A 143 -12.34 -13.02 4.20
N GLY A 144 -11.73 -11.83 4.26
CA GLY A 144 -12.19 -10.76 5.15
C GLY A 144 -12.05 -11.15 6.62
N LYS A 145 -11.08 -12.01 6.94
CA LYS A 145 -10.82 -12.44 8.31
C LYS A 145 -9.52 -11.84 8.78
N GLY A 146 -9.56 -11.04 9.82
CA GLY A 146 -8.37 -10.46 10.41
C GLY A 146 -8.62 -9.04 10.89
N LEU A 147 -7.55 -8.26 10.93
CA LEU A 147 -7.55 -6.91 11.49
C LEU A 147 -7.51 -5.81 10.41
N LEU A 148 -7.17 -6.16 9.16
CA LEU A 148 -7.15 -5.17 8.08
C LEU A 148 -8.59 -4.73 7.75
N PRO A 149 -8.83 -3.40 7.60
CA PRO A 149 -10.10 -2.89 7.10
C PRO A 149 -10.47 -3.52 5.77
N HIS A 150 -11.77 -3.71 5.56
CA HIS A 150 -12.29 -4.25 4.30
C HIS A 150 -12.56 -3.12 3.32
N ALA A 151 -12.07 -3.28 2.10
CA ALA A 151 -12.47 -2.42 0.98
C ALA A 151 -13.91 -2.75 0.55
N ASN A 152 -14.63 -1.73 0.09
CA ASN A 152 -15.86 -1.92 -0.66
C ASN A 152 -15.56 -2.47 -2.07
N ALA A 153 -14.51 -1.99 -2.73
CA ALA A 153 -14.10 -2.49 -4.04
C ALA A 153 -12.58 -2.57 -4.20
N THR A 154 -12.10 -3.64 -4.83
CA THR A 154 -10.71 -3.82 -5.27
C THR A 154 -10.65 -4.17 -6.76
N VAL A 155 -9.82 -3.46 -7.52
CA VAL A 155 -9.62 -3.71 -8.94
C VAL A 155 -8.13 -3.80 -9.25
N LEU A 156 -7.70 -4.97 -9.75
CA LEU A 156 -6.39 -5.17 -10.35
C LEU A 156 -6.53 -5.09 -11.88
N MET A 157 -5.97 -4.03 -12.46
CA MET A 157 -6.07 -3.75 -13.89
C MET A 157 -5.27 -4.75 -14.74
N PRO A 158 -5.62 -4.93 -16.03
CA PRO A 158 -4.80 -5.71 -16.95
C PRO A 158 -3.36 -5.20 -16.96
N LYS A 159 -2.37 -6.09 -17.05
CA LYS A 159 -0.92 -5.79 -17.01
C LYS A 159 -0.36 -5.31 -15.67
N ALA A 160 -1.19 -5.04 -14.65
CA ALA A 160 -0.69 -4.95 -13.29
C ALA A 160 -0.20 -6.35 -12.82
N THR A 161 0.84 -6.40 -12.00
CA THR A 161 1.52 -7.65 -11.62
C THR A 161 1.76 -7.71 -10.11
N LEU A 162 1.39 -8.83 -9.50
CA LEU A 162 1.61 -9.14 -8.08
C LEU A 162 2.53 -10.37 -8.00
N LEU A 163 3.69 -10.23 -7.38
CA LEU A 163 4.71 -11.28 -7.29
C LEU A 163 4.96 -11.63 -5.83
N ALA A 164 4.80 -12.90 -5.48
CA ALA A 164 5.11 -13.48 -4.19
C ALA A 164 5.86 -14.80 -4.38
N ASP A 165 6.77 -14.87 -5.34
CA ASP A 165 7.47 -16.11 -5.68
C ASP A 165 8.62 -16.41 -4.71
N ALA A 166 8.90 -17.69 -4.46
CA ALA A 166 10.23 -18.15 -4.04
C ALA A 166 11.10 -18.37 -5.30
N LEU A 167 12.25 -17.70 -5.36
CA LEU A 167 13.03 -17.55 -6.60
C LEU A 167 14.01 -18.69 -6.86
N THR A 168 14.62 -19.26 -5.81
CA THR A 168 15.61 -20.34 -5.96
C THR A 168 15.15 -21.66 -5.36
N GLY A 169 14.15 -21.62 -4.47
CA GLY A 169 13.39 -22.77 -4.00
C GLY A 169 12.66 -22.48 -2.69
N GLY A 170 11.69 -23.30 -2.33
CA GLY A 170 10.91 -23.14 -1.10
C GLY A 170 9.44 -22.89 -1.41
N ASP A 171 8.69 -22.31 -0.47
CA ASP A 171 7.27 -22.05 -0.70
C ASP A 171 7.06 -20.66 -1.31
N GLY A 172 6.17 -20.58 -2.28
CA GLY A 172 5.56 -19.31 -2.66
C GLY A 172 4.87 -18.63 -1.48
N GLY A 173 4.70 -17.33 -1.62
CA GLY A 173 4.05 -16.47 -0.65
C GLY A 173 2.53 -16.46 -0.79
N GLN A 174 1.91 -15.42 -0.24
CA GLN A 174 0.45 -15.25 -0.28
C GLN A 174 0.08 -13.93 -0.95
N VAL A 175 -0.93 -13.99 -1.84
CA VAL A 175 -1.55 -12.80 -2.43
C VAL A 175 -3.04 -12.83 -2.16
N VAL A 176 -3.55 -11.80 -1.48
CA VAL A 176 -4.97 -11.60 -1.17
C VAL A 176 -5.45 -10.32 -1.83
N LEU A 177 -6.51 -10.43 -2.64
CA LEU A 177 -7.36 -9.31 -3.02
C LEU A 177 -8.72 -9.54 -2.40
N TRP A 178 -9.13 -8.64 -1.50
CA TRP A 178 -10.37 -8.74 -0.77
C TRP A 178 -11.21 -7.49 -0.93
N SER A 179 -12.52 -7.66 -1.02
CA SER A 179 -13.49 -6.59 -0.83
C SER A 179 -14.83 -7.20 -0.44
N ASP A 180 -15.69 -6.41 0.21
CA ASP A 180 -17.01 -6.87 0.64
C ASP A 180 -18.04 -6.86 -0.51
N ASN A 181 -17.76 -6.18 -1.63
CA ASN A 181 -18.71 -6.02 -2.74
C ASN A 181 -18.13 -6.39 -4.11
N VAL A 182 -17.07 -5.71 -4.56
CA VAL A 182 -16.52 -5.91 -5.92
C VAL A 182 -15.02 -6.16 -5.91
N THR A 183 -14.63 -7.42 -6.13
CA THR A 183 -13.25 -7.79 -6.43
C THR A 183 -13.12 -8.15 -7.90
N ARG A 184 -12.29 -7.40 -8.65
CA ARG A 184 -11.98 -7.70 -10.05
C ARG A 184 -10.48 -7.84 -10.23
N ALA A 185 -10.05 -9.00 -10.74
CA ALA A 185 -8.64 -9.28 -10.99
C ALA A 185 -8.42 -9.62 -12.47
N TYR A 186 -7.79 -8.69 -13.19
CA TYR A 186 -7.46 -8.86 -14.62
C TYR A 186 -5.94 -8.90 -14.88
N GLY A 187 -5.13 -8.61 -13.86
CA GLY A 187 -3.67 -8.60 -13.93
C GLY A 187 -3.05 -9.99 -13.74
N ASN A 188 -1.73 -9.99 -13.59
CA ASN A 188 -0.94 -11.20 -13.34
C ASN A 188 -0.69 -11.37 -11.85
N ILE A 189 -0.82 -12.59 -11.34
CA ILE A 189 -0.52 -12.94 -9.95
C ILE A 189 0.38 -14.18 -9.99
N SER A 190 1.52 -14.14 -9.30
CA SER A 190 2.43 -15.27 -9.15
C SER A 190 2.80 -15.49 -7.69
N ALA A 191 2.74 -16.74 -7.24
CA ALA A 191 3.13 -17.20 -5.91
C ALA A 191 3.70 -18.63 -6.01
N LYS A 192 4.68 -18.80 -6.89
CA LYS A 192 5.35 -20.08 -7.17
C LYS A 192 6.44 -20.34 -6.14
N GLY A 193 6.84 -21.60 -6.01
CA GLY A 193 7.98 -22.05 -5.22
C GLY A 193 8.66 -23.26 -5.83
#